data_AF-A0A2W4K7W4-F1
#
_entry.id   AF-A0A2W4K7W4-F1
#
_cell.length_a   1.000
_cell.length_b   1.000
_cell.length_c   1.000
_cell.angle_alpha   90.00
_cell.angle_beta   90.00
_cell.angle_gamma   90.00
#
_symmetry.space_group_name_H-M   'P 1'
#
loop_
_entity.id
_entity.type
_entity.pdbx_description
1 polymer ?
#
loop_
_entity_poly.entity_id
_entity_poly.type
_entity_poly.pdbx_seq_one_letter_code
_entity_poly.pdbx_strand_id
1 'polypeptide(L)'
;MTYHCTAIFAKGDPAILDAARRKWRGCLTRTIDKPFQGLGIADPGADRCYPLVFNAAQEEEHQRIAKSMKADLLSFSEKFPNTVFVYIEANRIGDLCSYEGSSVSNGLSLCNHAGEDALKKLVAYLDVSLDENLQFEPFTRGYFHICREHKRP
;
A
#
# COMPACT_ATOMS: atom_id res chain seq x y z
N MET A 1 12.74 4.64 -16.72
CA MET A 1 11.43 5.18 -16.31
C MET A 1 11.27 4.91 -14.83
N THR A 2 10.87 5.91 -14.05
CA THR A 2 10.76 5.80 -12.58
C THR A 2 9.29 5.70 -12.18
N TYR A 3 9.00 4.80 -11.24
CA TYR A 3 7.67 4.58 -10.67
C TYR A 3 7.79 4.50 -9.15
N HIS A 4 6.84 5.12 -8.47
CA HIS A 4 6.71 5.14 -7.02
C HIS A 4 5.29 4.73 -6.66
N CYS A 5 5.16 3.83 -5.69
CA CYS A 5 3.87 3.40 -5.17
C CYS A 5 4.00 3.08 -3.70
N THR A 6 3.03 3.56 -2.94
CA THR A 6 2.91 3.34 -1.51
C THR A 6 1.60 2.62 -1.22
N ALA A 7 1.68 1.54 -0.45
CA ALA A 7 0.51 0.82 -0.01
C ALA A 7 0.65 0.33 1.44
N ILE A 8 -0.48 0.26 2.12
CA ILE A 8 -0.66 -0.35 3.44
C ILE A 8 -1.49 -1.61 3.25
N PHE A 9 -1.02 -2.70 3.83
CA PHE A 9 -1.69 -3.99 3.83
C PHE A 9 -2.01 -4.43 5.24
N ALA A 10 -3.14 -5.09 5.42
CA ALA A 10 -3.54 -5.60 6.73
C ALA A 10 -4.43 -6.82 6.58
N LYS A 11 -4.37 -7.73 7.57
CA LYS A 11 -5.41 -8.74 7.78
C LYS A 11 -6.47 -8.17 8.71
N GLY A 12 -7.74 -8.45 8.45
CA GLY A 12 -8.81 -8.20 9.40
C GLY A 12 -10.01 -7.47 8.83
N ASP A 13 -10.60 -6.63 9.68
CA ASP A 13 -11.95 -6.09 9.54
C ASP A 13 -12.08 -5.11 8.36
N PRO A 14 -13.03 -5.33 7.41
CA PRO A 14 -13.36 -4.37 6.36
C PRO A 14 -13.62 -2.93 6.83
N ALA A 15 -14.02 -2.72 8.09
CA ALA A 15 -14.15 -1.40 8.71
C ALA A 15 -12.86 -0.55 8.64
N ILE A 16 -11.69 -1.19 8.53
CA ILE A 16 -10.39 -0.55 8.28
C ILE A 16 -10.43 0.25 6.97
N LEU A 17 -11.06 -0.27 5.92
CA LEU A 17 -11.11 0.43 4.63
C LEU A 17 -11.92 1.73 4.73
N ASP A 18 -13.04 1.71 5.44
CA ASP A 18 -13.86 2.91 5.65
C ASP A 18 -13.17 3.93 6.56
N ALA A 19 -12.41 3.47 7.56
CA ALA A 19 -11.55 4.35 8.34
C ALA A 19 -10.44 4.97 7.48
N ALA A 20 -9.81 4.19 6.60
CA ALA A 20 -8.75 4.64 5.70
C ALA A 20 -9.27 5.70 4.72
N ARG A 21 -10.44 5.51 4.10
CA ARG A 21 -11.06 6.49 3.19
C ARG A 21 -11.39 7.82 3.87
N ARG A 22 -11.78 7.77 5.15
CA ARG A 22 -12.05 8.98 5.95
C ARG A 22 -10.77 9.71 6.34
N LYS A 23 -9.71 8.97 6.68
CA LYS A 23 -8.42 9.54 7.11
C LYS A 23 -7.60 10.07 5.93
N TRP A 24 -7.45 9.27 4.88
CA TRP A 24 -6.67 9.58 3.69
C TRP A 24 -7.62 9.74 2.49
N ARG A 25 -8.32 10.88 2.44
CA ARG A 25 -9.23 11.19 1.33
C ARG A 25 -8.50 11.07 0.00
N GLY A 26 -9.06 10.28 -0.92
CA GLY A 26 -8.49 10.00 -2.24
C GLY A 26 -7.69 8.70 -2.33
N CYS A 27 -7.42 8.02 -1.21
CA CYS A 27 -6.76 6.71 -1.26
C CYS A 27 -7.60 5.66 -2.00
N LEU A 28 -6.90 4.70 -2.59
CA LEU A 28 -7.48 3.50 -3.16
C LEU A 28 -7.59 2.46 -2.07
N THR A 29 -8.66 1.69 -2.07
CA THR A 29 -8.91 0.64 -1.07
C THR A 29 -9.46 -0.59 -1.75
N ARG A 30 -9.03 -1.78 -1.33
CA ARG A 30 -9.46 -3.04 -1.92
C ARG A 30 -9.40 -4.18 -0.91
N THR A 31 -10.32 -5.13 -1.00
CA THR A 31 -10.20 -6.45 -0.37
C THR A 31 -9.30 -7.34 -1.21
N ILE A 32 -8.43 -8.10 -0.55
CA ILE A 32 -7.42 -8.97 -1.15
C ILE A 32 -7.82 -10.40 -0.80
N ASP A 33 -8.00 -11.23 -1.84
CA ASP A 33 -8.29 -12.65 -1.68
C ASP A 33 -7.05 -13.53 -1.91
N LYS A 34 -6.08 -13.01 -2.67
CA LYS A 34 -4.75 -13.57 -2.93
C LYS A 34 -3.72 -12.45 -3.00
N PRO A 35 -2.47 -12.65 -2.54
CA PRO A 35 -1.91 -13.89 -2.00
C PRO A 35 -2.26 -14.17 -0.52
N PHE A 36 -3.03 -13.28 0.11
CA PHE A 36 -3.57 -13.46 1.46
C PHE A 36 -5.01 -12.95 1.52
N GLN A 37 -5.75 -13.35 2.55
CA GLN A 37 -7.06 -12.78 2.84
C GLN A 37 -6.91 -11.54 3.71
N GLY A 38 -7.23 -10.37 3.16
CA GLY A 38 -7.12 -9.12 3.89
C GLY A 38 -7.44 -7.90 3.04
N LEU A 39 -6.70 -6.83 3.26
CA LEU A 39 -7.04 -5.49 2.82
C LEU A 39 -5.80 -4.78 2.29
N GLY A 40 -5.99 -3.98 1.24
CA GLY A 40 -4.98 -3.08 0.69
C GLY A 40 -5.51 -1.65 0.64
N ILE A 41 -4.68 -0.70 1.04
CA ILE A 41 -4.92 0.74 0.96
C ILE A 41 -3.72 1.32 0.23
N ALA A 42 -3.92 2.00 -0.89
CA ALA A 42 -2.82 2.57 -1.67
C ALA A 42 -3.06 4.04 -1.95
N ASP A 43 -1.99 4.76 -2.24
CA ASP A 43 -2.11 6.12 -2.76
C ASP A 43 -2.75 6.10 -4.20
N PRO A 44 -3.21 7.24 -4.73
CA PRO A 44 -3.85 7.30 -6.05
C PRO A 44 -2.93 6.93 -7.24
N GLY A 45 -1.62 6.99 -7.06
CA GLY A 45 -0.59 6.64 -8.05
C GLY A 45 -0.43 5.14 -8.25
N ALA A 46 -0.80 4.31 -7.27
CA ALA A 46 -0.83 2.84 -7.40
C ALA A 46 -1.80 2.33 -8.50
N ASP A 47 -2.75 3.16 -8.93
CA ASP A 47 -3.65 2.89 -10.07
C ASP A 47 -2.92 2.88 -11.42
N ARG A 48 -1.73 3.49 -11.51
CA ARG A 48 -1.15 3.94 -12.79
C ARG A 48 0.24 3.34 -13.02
N CYS A 49 0.31 2.05 -13.31
CA CYS A 49 1.52 1.48 -13.90
C CYS A 49 1.65 1.96 -15.37
N TYR A 50 2.66 2.80 -15.63
CA TYR A 50 3.04 3.50 -16.88
C TYR A 50 2.38 4.89 -17.13
N PRO A 51 3.10 5.82 -17.79
CA PRO A 51 3.05 7.25 -17.52
C PRO A 51 1.78 7.84 -18.12
N LEU A 52 0.79 8.05 -17.28
CA LEU A 52 -0.02 9.24 -17.45
C LEU A 52 0.81 10.36 -16.84
N VAL A 53 1.20 11.32 -17.67
CA VAL A 53 1.79 12.58 -17.21
C VAL A 53 0.83 13.11 -16.14
N PHE A 54 1.23 13.00 -14.88
CA PHE A 54 0.56 13.72 -13.83
C PHE A 54 0.63 15.18 -14.23
N ASN A 55 -0.52 15.86 -14.25
CA ASN A 55 -0.41 17.30 -14.11
C ASN A 55 0.16 17.58 -12.71
N ALA A 56 0.81 18.73 -12.53
CA ALA A 56 1.50 19.05 -11.28
C ALA A 56 0.59 18.89 -10.04
N ALA A 57 -0.70 19.22 -10.16
CA ALA A 57 -1.67 19.07 -9.08
C ALA A 57 -1.94 17.60 -8.69
N GLN A 58 -1.99 16.68 -9.66
CA GLN A 58 -2.20 15.26 -9.36
C GLN A 58 -0.94 14.61 -8.77
N GLU A 59 0.25 15.03 -9.19
CA GLU A 59 1.52 14.60 -8.60
C GLU A 59 1.63 15.07 -7.14
N GLU A 60 1.31 16.35 -6.90
CA GLU A 60 1.30 16.93 -5.56
C GLU A 60 0.30 16.19 -4.65
N GLU A 61 -0.89 15.87 -5.13
CA GLU A 61 -1.90 15.12 -4.38
C GLU A 61 -1.44 13.68 -4.06
N HIS A 62 -0.82 13.00 -5.02
CA HIS A 62 -0.24 11.67 -4.82
C HIS A 62 0.82 11.70 -3.71
N GLN A 63 1.79 12.62 -3.81
CA GLN A 63 2.86 12.77 -2.81
C GLN A 63 2.30 13.17 -1.44
N ARG A 64 1.29 14.05 -1.40
CA ARG A 64 0.62 14.46 -0.15
C ARG A 64 -0.05 13.28 0.54
N ILE A 65 -0.79 12.45 -0.19
CA ILE A 65 -1.46 11.27 0.37
C ILE A 65 -0.43 10.24 0.83
N ALA A 66 0.56 9.90 0.00
CA ALA A 66 1.60 8.93 0.36
C ALA A 66 2.35 9.34 1.64
N LYS A 67 2.73 10.62 1.74
CA LYS A 67 3.38 11.18 2.93
C LYS A 67 2.48 11.11 4.17
N SER A 68 1.19 11.44 4.03
CA SER A 68 0.21 11.34 5.13
C SER A 68 -0.01 9.89 5.55
N MET A 69 -0.07 8.94 4.63
CA MET A 69 -0.18 7.51 4.95
C MET A 69 1.00 7.05 5.81
N LYS A 70 2.24 7.36 5.43
CA LYS A 70 3.45 7.02 6.20
C LYS A 70 3.46 7.69 7.58
N ALA A 71 3.14 8.99 7.65
CA ALA A 71 3.21 9.76 8.89
C ALA A 71 2.12 9.38 9.91
N ASP A 72 0.91 9.10 9.44
CA ASP A 72 -0.24 8.84 10.30
C ASP A 72 -0.37 7.38 10.73
N LEU A 73 0.33 6.46 10.06
CA LEU A 73 0.14 5.01 10.19
C LEU A 73 0.18 4.51 11.63
N LEU A 74 1.11 5.03 12.44
CA LEU A 74 1.26 4.64 13.84
C LEU A 74 0.00 4.98 14.64
N SER A 75 -0.46 6.23 14.59
CA SER A 75 -1.71 6.67 15.23
C SER A 75 -2.96 6.02 14.65
N PHE A 76 -2.93 5.64 13.36
CA PHE A 76 -4.03 4.93 12.72
C PHE A 76 -4.17 3.51 13.29
N SER A 77 -3.05 2.83 13.55
CA SER A 77 -3.04 1.46 14.07
C SER A 77 -3.58 1.32 15.50
N GLU A 78 -3.56 2.38 16.31
CA GLU A 78 -4.15 2.39 17.67
C GLU A 78 -5.67 2.12 17.65
N LYS A 79 -6.34 2.46 16.55
CA LYS A 79 -7.80 2.21 16.39
C LYS A 79 -8.11 0.74 16.14
N PHE A 80 -7.11 -0.06 15.79
CA PHE A 80 -7.23 -1.46 15.43
C PHE A 80 -6.14 -2.27 16.14
N PRO A 81 -6.20 -2.39 17.48
CA PRO A 81 -5.10 -2.89 18.31
C PRO A 81 -4.71 -4.34 18.03
N ASN A 82 -5.59 -5.11 17.41
CA ASN A 82 -5.37 -6.52 17.05
C ASN A 82 -4.92 -6.70 15.59
N THR A 83 -4.61 -5.61 14.88
CA THR A 83 -4.25 -5.64 13.46
C THR A 83 -2.82 -5.16 13.26
N VAL A 84 -2.04 -5.97 12.54
CA VAL A 84 -0.75 -5.54 12.00
C VAL A 84 -0.99 -4.86 10.66
N PHE A 85 -0.45 -3.65 10.52
CA PHE A 85 -0.41 -2.91 9.27
C PHE A 85 1.00 -2.94 8.70
N VAL A 86 1.12 -3.35 7.44
CA VAL A 86 2.37 -3.41 6.71
C VAL A 86 2.37 -2.33 5.65
N TYR A 87 3.12 -1.27 5.89
CA TYR A 87 3.39 -0.23 4.91
C TYR A 87 4.56 -0.65 4.03
N ILE A 88 4.38 -0.50 2.72
CA ILE A 88 5.38 -0.83 1.73
C ILE A 88 5.41 0.27 0.67
N GLU A 89 6.62 0.71 0.37
CA GLU A 89 6.96 1.67 -0.66
C GLU A 89 7.77 0.94 -1.72
N ALA A 90 7.22 0.89 -2.94
CA ALA A 90 7.82 0.25 -4.09
C ALA A 90 8.37 1.33 -5.03
N ASN A 91 9.67 1.28 -5.24
CA ASN A 91 10.40 2.17 -6.13
C ASN A 91 10.92 1.36 -7.31
N ARG A 92 10.52 1.71 -8.53
CA ARG A 92 11.00 1.04 -9.74
C ARG A 92 11.72 2.02 -10.65
N ILE A 93 12.96 1.71 -11.02
CA ILE A 93 13.75 2.48 -11.98
C ILE A 93 14.17 1.54 -13.11
N GLY A 94 13.48 1.63 -14.25
CA GLY A 94 13.64 0.66 -15.34
C GLY A 94 13.21 -0.74 -14.89
N ASP A 95 14.13 -1.69 -14.92
CA ASP A 95 13.90 -3.08 -14.50
C ASP A 95 14.25 -3.33 -13.02
N LEU A 96 14.85 -2.35 -12.35
CA LEU A 96 15.19 -2.46 -10.94
C LEU A 96 13.98 -2.09 -10.07
N CYS A 97 13.53 -3.00 -9.22
CA CYS A 97 12.56 -2.74 -8.16
C CYS A 97 13.27 -2.76 -6.80
N SER A 98 13.11 -1.70 -6.03
CA SER A 98 13.47 -1.67 -4.61
C SER A 98 12.22 -1.49 -3.76
N TYR A 99 12.26 -2.08 -2.57
CA TYR A 99 11.18 -1.99 -1.60
C TYR A 99 11.74 -1.48 -0.28
N GLU A 100 10.98 -0.63 0.38
CA GLU A 100 11.19 -0.27 1.78
C GLU A 100 9.85 -0.18 2.49
N GLY A 101 9.85 -0.20 3.81
CA GLY A 101 8.62 -0.09 4.55
C GLY A 101 8.73 -0.42 6.02
N SER A 102 7.57 -0.52 6.66
CA SER A 102 7.46 -0.75 8.09
C SER A 102 6.22 -1.57 8.43
N SER A 103 6.30 -2.32 9.51
CA SER A 103 5.16 -2.99 10.12
C SER A 103 4.83 -2.32 11.44
N VAL A 104 3.56 -1.98 11.67
CA VAL A 104 3.09 -1.38 12.92
C VAL A 104 1.89 -2.12 13.47
N SER A 105 1.70 -2.07 14.78
CA SER A 105 0.49 -2.54 15.44
C SER A 105 0.25 -1.76 16.72
N ASN A 106 -1.00 -1.36 16.97
CA ASN A 106 -1.40 -0.68 18.20
C ASN A 106 -0.50 0.50 18.63
N GLY A 107 -0.15 1.39 17.70
CA GLY A 107 0.71 2.54 17.99
C GLY A 107 2.20 2.20 18.16
N LEU A 108 2.61 0.96 17.88
CA LEU A 108 4.00 0.52 18.02
C LEU A 108 4.60 0.13 16.67
N SER A 109 5.84 0.55 16.44
CA SER A 109 6.65 0.06 15.32
C SER A 109 7.19 -1.33 15.66
N LEU A 110 6.89 -2.31 14.80
CA LEU A 110 7.38 -3.68 14.93
C LEU A 110 8.72 -3.85 14.20
N CYS A 111 8.81 -3.32 12.98
CA CYS A 111 10.03 -3.34 12.20
C CYS A 111 10.07 -2.25 11.13
N ASN A 112 11.28 -1.98 10.64
CA ASN A 112 11.53 -1.22 9.42
C ASN A 112 12.50 -2.02 8.55
N HIS A 113 12.20 -2.15 7.26
CA HIS A 113 13.04 -2.87 6.31
C HIS A 113 13.25 -2.03 5.05
N ALA A 114 14.46 -2.08 4.50
CA ALA A 114 14.83 -1.43 3.25
C ALA A 114 15.87 -2.28 2.52
N GLY A 115 15.88 -2.20 1.18
CA GLY A 115 16.87 -2.86 0.34
C GLY A 115 16.51 -4.31 -0.02
N GLU A 116 17.53 -5.14 -0.17
CA GLU A 116 17.40 -6.56 -0.55
C GLU A 116 16.57 -7.33 0.50
N ASP A 117 15.68 -8.21 0.04
CA ASP A 117 14.71 -8.96 0.86
C ASP A 117 13.69 -8.13 1.66
N ALA A 118 13.67 -6.80 1.55
CA ALA A 118 12.74 -5.97 2.34
C ALA A 118 11.27 -6.39 2.11
N LEU A 119 10.89 -6.61 0.85
CA LEU A 119 9.54 -7.08 0.51
C LEU A 119 9.20 -8.40 1.20
N LYS A 120 10.11 -9.38 1.15
CA LYS A 120 9.94 -10.70 1.78
C LYS A 120 9.72 -10.59 3.29
N LYS A 121 10.50 -9.74 3.97
CA LYS A 121 10.38 -9.52 5.42
C LYS A 121 9.10 -8.77 5.80
N LEU A 122 8.68 -7.81 4.97
CA LEU A 122 7.46 -7.03 5.21
C LEU A 122 6.20 -7.90 5.03
N VAL A 123 6.08 -8.63 3.92
CA VAL A 123 4.88 -9.44 3.63
C VAL A 123 4.76 -10.67 4.51
N ALA A 124 5.84 -11.10 5.18
CA ALA A 124 5.79 -12.17 6.18
C ALA A 124 4.83 -11.85 7.35
N TYR A 125 4.65 -10.56 7.69
CA TYR A 125 3.66 -10.13 8.68
C TYR A 125 2.20 -10.31 8.23
N LEU A 126 1.99 -10.60 6.94
CA LEU A 126 0.71 -10.95 6.35
C LEU A 126 0.60 -12.48 6.13
N ASP A 127 1.49 -13.28 6.73
CA ASP A 127 1.67 -14.71 6.46
C ASP A 127 1.76 -15.03 4.96
N VAL A 128 2.40 -14.12 4.19
CA VAL A 128 2.68 -14.32 2.78
C VAL A 128 4.12 -14.77 2.63
N SER A 129 4.31 -15.88 1.92
CA SER A 129 5.61 -16.32 1.43
C SER A 129 5.71 -15.96 -0.06
N LEU A 130 6.71 -15.17 -0.42
CA LEU A 130 6.99 -14.86 -1.82
C LEU A 130 7.61 -16.07 -2.52
N ASP A 131 7.31 -16.21 -3.80
CA ASP A 131 7.90 -17.20 -4.68
C ASP A 131 9.34 -16.81 -5.10
N GLU A 132 9.98 -17.63 -5.92
CA GLU A 132 11.33 -17.39 -6.44
C GLU A 132 11.44 -16.09 -7.26
N ASN A 133 10.32 -15.59 -7.77
CA ASN A 133 10.26 -14.34 -8.52
C ASN A 133 10.10 -13.10 -7.61
N LEU A 134 10.01 -13.31 -6.29
CA LEU A 134 9.76 -12.26 -5.30
C LEU A 134 8.54 -11.40 -5.65
N GLN A 135 7.52 -12.01 -6.27
CA GLN A 135 6.35 -11.28 -6.73
C GLN A 135 5.29 -11.15 -5.64
N PHE A 136 4.87 -9.91 -5.40
CA PHE A 136 3.72 -9.60 -4.57
C PHE A 136 2.62 -9.02 -5.45
N GLU A 137 1.56 -9.81 -5.70
CA GLU A 137 0.50 -9.48 -6.65
C GLU A 137 -0.11 -8.07 -6.45
N PRO A 138 -0.27 -7.55 -5.22
CA PRO A 138 -0.78 -6.18 -5.04
C PRO A 138 0.09 -5.06 -5.64
N PHE A 139 1.36 -5.33 -5.99
CA PHE A 139 2.22 -4.42 -6.75
C PHE A 139 2.22 -4.71 -8.26
N THR A 140 1.31 -5.55 -8.73
CA THR A 140 1.09 -5.76 -10.17
C THR A 140 0.19 -4.69 -10.77
N ARG A 141 0.30 -4.53 -12.08
CA ARG A 141 -0.41 -3.49 -12.82
C ARG A 141 -1.92 -3.64 -12.74
N GLY A 142 -2.60 -2.54 -12.44
CA GLY A 142 -4.06 -2.47 -12.43
C GLY A 142 -4.69 -3.16 -11.23
N TYR A 143 -3.90 -3.64 -10.27
CA TYR A 143 -4.43 -4.35 -9.10
C TYR A 143 -5.42 -3.47 -8.31
N PHE A 144 -5.10 -2.19 -8.11
CA PHE A 144 -5.99 -1.23 -7.45
C PHE A 144 -7.00 -0.54 -8.38
N HIS A 145 -6.96 -0.83 -9.69
CA HIS A 145 -7.79 -0.16 -10.72
C HIS A 145 -9.27 -0.54 -10.65
N ILE A 146 -9.59 -1.78 -10.25
CA ILE A 146 -10.94 -2.34 -10.32
C ILE A 146 -11.93 -1.64 -9.36
N CYS A 147 -11.47 -0.78 -8.44
CA CYS A 147 -12.36 -0.08 -7.51
C CYS A 147 -12.78 1.33 -7.95
N ARG A 148 -12.46 1.78 -9.18
CA ARG A 148 -13.08 2.98 -9.79
C ARG A 148 -14.36 2.65 -10.56
N GLU A 149 -15.19 1.74 -10.08
CA GLU A 149 -16.60 1.73 -10.48
C GLU A 149 -17.34 2.86 -9.77
N HIS A 150 -17.10 4.09 -10.21
CA HIS A 150 -18.13 5.11 -10.12
C HIS A 150 -19.21 4.75 -11.13
N LYS A 151 -20.31 4.22 -10.58
CA LYS A 151 -21.67 4.34 -11.10
C LYS A 151 -21.80 5.63 -11.91
N ARG A 152 -22.02 5.51 -13.22
CA ARG A 152 -22.57 6.61 -14.01
C ARG A 152 -24.01 6.85 -13.52
N PRO A 153 -24.42 8.08 -13.19
CA PRO A 153 -25.82 8.44 -13.35
C PRO A 153 -26.22 8.39 -14.82
#